data_AF-A0AAW7K014-F1
#
_entry.id   AF-A0AAW7K014-F1
#
_cell.length_a   1.000
_cell.length_b   1.000
_cell.length_c   1.000
_cell.angle_alpha   90.00
_cell.angle_beta   90.00
_cell.angle_gamma   90.00
#
_symmetry.space_group_name_H-M   'P 1'
#
loop_
_entity.id
_entity.type
_entity.pdbx_description
1 polymer ?
#
loop_
_entity_poly.entity_id
_entity_poly.type
_entity_poly.pdbx_seq_one_letter_code
_entity_poly.pdbx_strand_id
1 'polypeptide(L)' 'MMSKEKREIAWLSCESCDHSPVIVETSAPVGMINFNDKAVCPSCGLEGHAEVDGPEEAYICWDEFE' A
#
# COMPACT_ATOMS: atom_id res chain seq x y z
N MET A 1 20.75 4.19 -2.29
CA MET A 1 19.53 3.55 -1.77
C MET A 1 18.47 4.63 -1.75
N MET A 2 17.39 4.50 -2.52
CA MET A 2 16.29 5.46 -2.39
C MET A 2 15.63 5.26 -1.03
N SER A 3 15.54 6.32 -0.24
CA SER A 3 14.85 6.28 1.05
C SER A 3 13.36 6.10 0.79
N LYS A 4 12.73 5.09 1.41
CA LYS A 4 11.27 4.98 1.39
C LYS A 4 10.68 6.05 2.29
N GLU A 5 9.55 6.60 1.89
CA GLU A 5 8.79 7.60 2.65
C GLU A 5 7.31 7.22 2.72
N LYS A 6 6.67 7.59 3.82
CA LYS A 6 5.24 7.33 4.04
C LYS A 6 4.42 8.39 3.32
N ARG A 7 3.50 7.95 2.46
CA ARG A 7 2.61 8.83 1.70
C ARG A 7 1.20 8.27 1.65
N GLU A 8 0.22 9.15 1.50
CA GLU A 8 -1.18 8.79 1.29
C GLU A 8 -1.43 8.45 -0.19
N ILE A 9 -2.02 7.29 -0.45
CA ILE A 9 -2.42 6.84 -1.79
C ILE A 9 -3.96 6.85 -1.86
N ALA A 10 -4.53 7.83 -2.56
CA ALA A 10 -5.98 8.06 -2.61
C ALA A 10 -6.77 7.09 -3.49
N TRP A 11 -6.11 6.44 -4.46
CA TRP A 11 -6.78 5.44 -5.29
C TRP A 11 -6.86 4.07 -4.62
N LEU A 12 -6.16 3.88 -3.50
CA LEU A 12 -6.08 2.62 -2.77
C LEU A 12 -6.96 2.68 -1.52
N SER A 13 -7.86 1.70 -1.39
CA SER A 13 -8.72 1.53 -0.22
C SER A 13 -8.32 0.30 0.59
N CYS A 14 -8.59 0.35 1.89
CA CYS A 14 -8.44 -0.79 2.78
C CYS A 14 -9.58 -1.79 2.57
N GLU A 15 -9.26 -3.06 2.32
CA GLU A 15 -10.27 -4.12 2.10
C GLU A 15 -11.14 -4.42 3.34
N SER A 16 -10.64 -4.15 4.55
CA SER A 16 -11.39 -4.44 5.78
C SER A 16 -12.43 -3.36 6.14
N CYS A 17 -12.10 -2.08 5.94
CA CYS A 17 -12.94 -0.97 6.41
C CYS A 17 -13.32 0.05 5.33
N ASP A 18 -12.97 -0.24 4.06
CA ASP A 18 -13.23 0.60 2.89
C ASP A 18 -12.60 2.02 2.96
N HIS A 19 -11.72 2.26 3.93
CA HIS A 19 -11.11 3.57 4.12
C HIS A 19 -10.09 3.88 3.02
N SER A 20 -10.20 5.09 2.44
CA SER A 20 -9.24 5.69 1.53
C SER A 20 -9.07 7.18 1.89
N PRO A 21 -7.85 7.75 1.80
CA PRO A 21 -6.59 7.13 1.37
C PRO A 21 -5.99 6.17 2.42
N VAL A 22 -5.09 5.28 1.98
CA VAL A 22 -4.23 4.50 2.87
C VAL A 22 -2.78 5.00 2.84
N ILE A 23 -1.99 4.68 3.87
CA ILE A 23 -0.59 5.12 3.99
C ILE A 23 0.31 4.03 3.42
N VAL A 24 1.14 4.36 2.43
CA VAL A 24 2.14 3.44 1.87
C VAL A 24 3.54 3.97 2.12
N GLU A 25 4.42 3.11 2.66
CA GLU A 25 5.86 3.38 2.76
C GLU A 25 6.53 2.96 1.46
N THR A 26 6.77 3.93 0.58
CA THR A 26 7.23 3.71 -0.79
C THR A 26 8.40 4.62 -1.18
N SER A 27 9.20 4.16 -2.12
CA SER A 27 10.20 4.98 -2.84
C SER A 27 9.79 5.26 -4.30
N ALA A 28 8.60 4.80 -4.71
CA ALA A 28 8.05 5.01 -6.03
C ALA A 28 7.67 6.48 -6.25
N PRO A 29 7.45 6.92 -7.50
CA PRO A 29 6.83 8.22 -7.79
C PRO A 29 5.47 8.39 -7.11
N VAL A 30 5.01 9.64 -6.98
CA VAL A 30 3.72 9.97 -6.36
C VAL A 30 2.59 9.25 -7.08
N GLY A 31 1.74 8.55 -6.32
CA GLY A 31 0.62 7.78 -6.85
C GLY A 31 0.99 6.38 -7.37
N MET A 32 2.24 5.95 -7.21
CA MET A 32 2.70 4.59 -7.55
C MET A 32 3.14 3.83 -6.29
N ILE A 33 3.25 2.51 -6.43
CA ILE A 33 3.84 1.60 -5.44
C ILE A 33 4.89 0.73 -6.12
N ASN A 34 5.90 0.29 -5.36
CA ASN A 34 6.89 -0.70 -5.78
C ASN A 34 6.60 -2.05 -5.12
N PHE A 35 7.12 -3.11 -5.71
CA PHE A 35 7.19 -4.43 -5.06
C PHE A 35 7.89 -4.36 -3.70
N ASN A 36 7.34 -5.04 -2.68
CA ASN A 36 7.76 -4.97 -1.27
C ASN A 36 7.55 -3.63 -0.56
N ASP A 37 6.72 -2.73 -1.09
CA ASP A 37 6.21 -1.62 -0.28
C ASP A 37 5.20 -2.13 0.75
N LYS A 38 5.06 -1.38 1.84
CA LYS A 38 4.13 -1.70 2.91
C LYS A 38 3.04 -0.67 2.95
N ALA A 39 1.80 -1.13 3.07
CA ALA A 39 0.63 -0.29 3.27
C ALA A 39 0.13 -0.46 4.70
N VAL A 40 -0.41 0.60 5.28
CA VAL A 40 -1.10 0.58 6.56
C VAL A 40 -2.37 1.42 6.41
N CYS A 41 -3.50 0.84 6.80
CA CYS A 41 -4.74 1.57 6.88
C CYS A 41 -4.72 2.49 8.12
N PRO A 42 -4.83 3.83 7.96
CA PRO A 42 -4.82 4.74 9.11
C PRO A 42 -6.09 4.66 9.96
N SER A 43 -7.17 4.05 9.44
CA SER A 43 -8.46 3.91 10.13
C SER A 43 -8.51 2.69 11.04
N CYS A 44 -8.24 1.49 10.50
CA CYS A 44 -8.32 0.23 11.24
C CYS A 44 -6.96 -0.35 11.66
N GLY A 45 -5.84 0.20 11.18
CA GLY A 45 -4.50 -0.29 11.48
C GLY A 45 -4.11 -1.57 10.73
N LEU A 46 -4.95 -2.07 9.82
CA LEU A 46 -4.64 -3.21 8.96
C LEU A 46 -3.36 -2.93 8.16
N GLU A 47 -2.43 -3.87 8.18
CA GLU A 47 -1.21 -3.83 7.37
C GLU A 47 -1.45 -4.58 6.05
N GLY A 48 -0.71 -4.19 5.03
CA GLY A 48 -0.67 -4.88 3.76
C GLY A 48 0.69 -4.72 3.11
N HIS A 49 0.95 -5.52 2.09
CA HIS A 49 2.21 -5.53 1.37
C HIS A 49 1.97 -5.51 -0.14
N ALA A 50 2.87 -4.85 -0.85
CA ALA A 50 2.79 -4.72 -2.29
C ALA A 50 3.33 -5.98 -2.97
N GLU A 51 2.44 -6.64 -3.70
CA GLU A 51 2.73 -7.76 -4.59
C GLU A 51 2.66 -7.33 -6.06
N VAL A 52 3.19 -8.17 -6.95
CA VAL A 52 3.25 -7.92 -8.39
C VAL A 52 2.36 -8.94 -9.10
N ASP A 53 1.37 -8.47 -9.86
CA ASP A 53 0.50 -9.30 -10.72
C ASP A 53 0.93 -9.21 -12.19
N GLY A 54 2.22 -9.44 -12.47
CA GLY A 54 2.78 -9.37 -13.82
C GLY A 54 3.74 -8.20 -14.05
N PRO A 55 4.23 -8.00 -15.29
CA PRO A 55 5.36 -7.11 -15.56
C PRO A 55 5.09 -5.62 -15.32
N GLU A 56 3.83 -5.19 -15.26
CA GLU A 56 3.44 -3.77 -15.21
C GLU A 56 2.41 -3.44 -14.11
N GLU A 57 2.00 -4.43 -13.31
CA GLU A 57 0.89 -4.28 -12.36
C GLU A 57 1.35 -4.66 -10.94
N ALA A 58 1.19 -3.73 -10.01
CA ALA A 58 1.44 -3.93 -8.59
C ALA A 58 0.17 -3.59 -7.81
N TYR A 59 -0.14 -4.41 -6.80
CA TYR A 59 -1.32 -4.26 -5.94
C TYR A 59 -0.93 -4.47 -4.48
N ILE A 60 -1.79 -4.03 -3.56
CA ILE A 60 -1.61 -4.29 -2.14
C ILE A 60 -2.44 -5.52 -1.76
N CYS A 61 -1.77 -6.55 -1.25
CA CYS A 61 -2.40 -7.64 -0.53
C CYS A 61 -2.51 -7.22 0.94
N TRP A 62 -3.72 -7.23 1.51
CA TRP A 62 -3.94 -6.90 2.92
C TRP A 62 -3.79 -8.15 3.79
N ASP A 63 -3.01 -8.05 4.85
CA ASP A 63 -2.78 -9.16 5.78
C ASP A 63 -4.05 -9.37 6.65
N GLU A 64 -4.77 -10.47 6.47
CA GLU A 64 -5.95 -10.77 7.29
C GLU A 64 -5.57 -10.87 8.78
N PHE A 65 -6.35 -10.25 9.67
CA PHE A 65 -6.22 -10.48 11.11
C PHE A 65 -6.70 -11.90 11.42
N GLU A 66 -5.78 -12.83 11.72
CA GLU A 66 -6.10 -14.17 12.26
C GLU A 66 -6.88 -14.12 13.58
#